data_AF-A0A0L0VEW6-F1
#
_entry.id   AF-A0A0L0VEW6-F1
#
_cell.length_a   1.000
_cell.length_b   1.000
_cell.length_c   1.000
_cell.angle_alpha   90.00
_cell.angle_beta   90.00
_cell.angle_gamma   90.00
#
_symmetry.space_group_name_H-M   'P 1'
#
loop_
_entity.id
_entity.type
_entity.pdbx_description
1 polymer ?
#
loop_
_entity_poly.entity_id
_entity_poly.type
_entity_poly.pdbx_seq_one_letter_code
_entity_poly.pdbx_strand_id
1 'polypeptide(L)'
;MATCTRLGCGKKFDPNQNLESHCVFHPGKTVFHEGLKSLSCCKEKNKPVMEFDQFMKIEGCVTGIHSLEKPPVFHKGSKGYSCCKKRVLDFNDFLRLRGCKKSSHLFTDTYNSNSNGDSNKEEIVESRFDFYQTSTSVIVSIFAKKVNQNQSIIKFDPSGVFVDSKLPLNKCFRRKFNLFGLIGPAQSTYKILTTY
;
A
#
# COMPACT_ATOMS: atom_id res chain seq x y z
N MET A 1 10.81 30.29 0.34
CA MET A 1 11.07 29.64 -0.97
C MET A 1 11.70 28.26 -0.82
N ALA A 2 10.85 27.24 -0.69
CA ALA A 2 11.23 25.84 -0.77
C ALA A 2 11.23 25.37 -2.24
N THR A 3 12.11 24.47 -2.65
CA THR A 3 12.09 23.90 -4.01
C THR A 3 11.38 22.56 -3.97
N CYS A 4 10.43 22.35 -4.88
CA CYS A 4 9.68 21.11 -4.97
C CYS A 4 10.60 19.95 -5.34
N THR A 5 10.55 18.87 -4.56
CA THR A 5 11.35 17.66 -4.75
C THR A 5 10.61 16.57 -5.52
N ARG A 6 9.36 16.82 -5.93
CA ARG A 6 8.58 15.89 -6.75
C ARG A 6 9.10 15.85 -8.19
N LEU A 7 9.10 14.65 -8.77
CA LEU A 7 9.60 14.39 -10.12
C LEU A 7 8.76 15.18 -11.15
N GLY A 8 9.43 15.97 -12.00
CA GLY A 8 8.79 16.77 -13.05
C GLY A 8 8.31 18.17 -12.63
N CYS A 9 8.36 18.52 -11.33
CA CYS A 9 7.95 19.85 -10.89
C CYS A 9 9.13 20.84 -10.81
N GLY A 10 10.10 20.62 -9.92
CA GLY A 10 11.29 21.47 -9.76
C GLY A 10 11.05 22.96 -9.42
N LYS A 11 9.80 23.41 -9.29
CA LYS A 11 9.43 24.81 -9.04
C LYS A 11 9.73 25.22 -7.59
N LYS A 12 10.09 26.50 -7.39
CA LYS A 12 10.15 27.13 -6.07
C LYS A 12 8.74 27.51 -5.64
N PHE A 13 8.37 27.15 -4.43
CA PHE A 13 7.06 27.44 -3.85
C PHE A 13 7.22 27.86 -2.39
N ASP A 14 6.23 28.55 -1.86
CA ASP A 14 6.17 28.90 -0.44
C ASP A 14 5.22 27.93 0.29
N PRO A 15 5.67 27.32 1.41
CA PRO A 15 4.90 26.27 2.09
C PRO A 15 3.56 26.78 2.65
N ASN A 16 3.44 28.08 2.88
CA ASN A 16 2.22 28.72 3.40
C ASN A 16 1.17 29.04 2.32
N GLN A 17 1.51 28.95 1.04
CA GLN A 17 0.61 29.22 -0.10
C GLN A 17 0.53 28.02 -1.06
N ASN A 18 0.65 26.80 -0.53
CA ASN A 18 0.70 25.59 -1.32
C ASN A 18 -0.70 24.98 -1.51
N LEU A 19 -1.40 25.35 -2.59
CA LEU A 19 -2.67 24.73 -2.97
C LEU A 19 -2.44 23.48 -3.87
N GLU A 20 -3.44 22.60 -3.88
CA GLU A 20 -3.42 21.30 -4.58
C GLU A 20 -3.29 21.36 -6.11
N SER A 21 -3.45 22.53 -6.73
CA SER A 21 -3.39 22.70 -8.18
C SER A 21 -2.03 23.21 -8.68
N HIS A 22 -1.10 23.60 -7.81
CA HIS A 22 0.12 24.32 -8.20
C HIS A 22 1.31 23.42 -8.55
N CYS A 23 1.33 22.16 -8.10
CA CYS A 23 2.39 21.22 -8.41
C CYS A 23 1.95 20.21 -9.48
N VAL A 24 2.58 20.24 -10.65
CA VAL A 24 2.43 19.20 -11.68
C VAL A 24 3.61 18.25 -11.56
N PHE A 25 3.37 16.98 -11.25
CA PHE A 25 4.42 15.99 -10.96
C PHE A 25 4.05 14.57 -11.44
N HIS A 26 5.02 13.67 -11.39
CA HIS A 26 4.82 12.25 -11.64
C HIS A 26 4.77 11.46 -10.32
N PRO A 27 3.69 10.70 -10.04
CA PRO A 27 3.64 9.78 -8.89
C PRO A 27 4.41 8.47 -9.15
N GLY A 28 4.77 8.22 -10.40
CA GLY A 28 5.46 6.99 -10.82
C GLY A 28 6.95 7.00 -10.49
N LYS A 29 7.55 5.82 -10.55
CA LYS A 29 9.00 5.63 -10.42
C LYS A 29 9.66 5.77 -11.79
N THR A 30 10.92 6.17 -11.80
CA THR A 30 11.74 6.14 -13.02
C THR A 30 12.01 4.68 -13.40
N VAL A 31 11.72 4.33 -14.64
CA VAL A 31 11.90 2.98 -15.20
C VAL A 31 12.92 3.08 -16.33
N PHE A 32 13.96 2.26 -16.22
CA PHE A 32 15.01 2.13 -17.22
C PHE A 32 14.96 0.70 -17.75
N HIS A 33 14.56 0.52 -19.02
CA HIS A 33 14.50 -0.79 -19.67
C HIS A 33 15.01 -0.65 -21.10
N GLU A 34 15.97 -1.50 -21.51
CA GLU A 34 16.48 -1.55 -22.89
C GLU A 34 17.00 -0.19 -23.44
N GLY A 35 17.58 0.64 -22.58
CA GLY A 35 18.08 1.98 -22.94
C GLY A 35 17.01 3.08 -22.98
N LEU A 36 15.73 2.70 -22.96
CA LEU A 36 14.58 3.59 -22.88
C LEU A 36 14.32 4.02 -21.43
N LYS A 37 14.06 5.31 -21.26
CA LYS A 37 13.82 5.98 -19.97
C LYS A 37 12.37 6.42 -19.93
N SER A 38 11.61 5.96 -18.95
CA SER A 38 10.20 6.30 -18.81
C SER A 38 9.79 6.43 -17.34
N LEU A 39 8.56 6.91 -17.11
CA LEU A 39 7.96 6.99 -15.78
C LEU A 39 6.80 6.00 -15.70
N SER A 40 6.77 5.19 -14.64
CA SER A 40 5.81 4.10 -14.49
C SER A 40 4.35 4.56 -14.44
N CYS A 41 4.10 5.84 -14.16
CA CYS A 41 2.76 6.40 -14.02
C CYS A 41 2.07 6.71 -15.35
N CYS A 42 2.80 6.99 -16.42
CA CYS A 42 2.21 7.58 -17.64
C CYS A 42 2.69 6.86 -18.89
N LYS A 43 2.40 5.54 -18.94
CA LYS A 43 2.74 4.64 -20.06
C LYS A 43 2.19 5.12 -21.41
N GLU A 44 1.02 5.77 -21.41
CA GLU A 44 0.35 6.23 -22.63
C GLU A 44 0.61 7.71 -22.94
N LYS A 45 0.68 8.57 -21.91
CA LYS A 45 0.88 10.01 -22.09
C LYS A 45 2.33 10.42 -22.34
N ASN A 46 3.30 9.69 -21.77
CA ASN A 46 4.71 10.00 -21.91
C ASN A 46 5.46 8.79 -22.45
N LYS A 47 5.78 8.83 -23.75
CA LYS A 47 6.48 7.75 -24.44
C LYS A 47 7.89 7.57 -23.86
N PRO A 48 8.41 6.33 -23.80
CA PRO A 48 9.78 6.09 -23.38
C PRO A 48 10.76 6.82 -24.31
N VAL A 49 11.71 7.53 -23.73
CA VAL A 49 12.70 8.32 -24.48
C VAL A 49 14.09 7.71 -24.37
N MET A 50 14.85 7.77 -25.46
CA MET A 50 16.24 7.29 -25.49
C MET A 50 17.20 8.28 -24.82
N GLU A 51 16.96 9.57 -25.00
CA GLU A 51 17.84 10.62 -24.50
C GLU A 51 17.49 11.06 -23.07
N PHE A 52 18.52 11.27 -22.24
CA PHE A 52 18.35 11.67 -20.85
C PHE A 52 17.83 13.10 -20.70
N ASP A 53 18.29 14.02 -21.54
CA ASP A 53 17.82 15.41 -21.53
C ASP A 53 16.33 15.49 -21.88
N GLN A 54 15.86 14.63 -22.77
CA GLN A 54 14.44 14.55 -23.10
C GLN A 54 13.62 13.94 -21.97
N PHE A 55 14.20 13.01 -21.21
CA PHE A 55 13.57 12.45 -20.01
C PHE A 55 13.39 13.50 -18.90
N MET A 56 14.38 14.38 -18.72
CA MET A 56 14.32 15.46 -17.74
C MET A 56 13.29 16.54 -18.09
N LYS A 57 12.92 16.66 -19.37
CA LYS A 57 11.92 17.60 -19.87
C LYS A 57 10.49 17.06 -19.85
N ILE A 58 10.28 15.81 -19.41
CA ILE A 58 8.93 15.24 -19.31
C ILE A 58 8.13 16.00 -18.26
N GLU A 59 7.03 16.61 -18.67
CA GLU A 59 6.15 17.34 -17.78
C GLU A 59 5.30 16.40 -16.93
N GLY A 60 5.11 16.79 -15.68
CA GLY A 60 4.31 16.05 -14.71
C GLY A 60 2.91 15.70 -15.24
N CYS A 61 2.41 14.55 -14.79
CA CYS A 61 1.20 13.95 -15.34
C CYS A 61 -0.01 14.10 -14.39
N VAL A 62 0.24 14.46 -13.14
CA VAL A 62 -0.75 14.64 -12.07
C VAL A 62 -0.53 15.98 -11.37
N THR A 63 -1.60 16.68 -11.06
CA THR A 63 -1.60 17.90 -10.24
C THR A 63 -1.73 17.55 -8.75
N GLY A 64 -1.06 18.29 -7.88
CA GLY A 64 -1.16 18.15 -6.43
C GLY A 64 -0.45 19.27 -5.69
N ILE A 65 -0.25 19.07 -4.38
CA ILE A 65 0.57 19.97 -3.55
C ILE A 65 2.06 19.74 -3.79
N HIS A 66 2.87 20.80 -3.67
CA HIS A 66 4.31 20.64 -3.67
C HIS A 66 4.77 19.87 -2.42
N SER A 67 5.76 19.00 -2.57
CA SER A 67 6.42 18.32 -1.44
C SER A 67 7.90 18.67 -1.38
N LEU A 68 8.46 18.64 -0.17
CA LEU A 68 9.88 18.76 0.13
C LEU A 68 10.52 17.39 0.44
N GLU A 69 9.71 16.33 0.48
CA GLU A 69 10.20 14.99 0.77
C GLU A 69 11.00 14.45 -0.41
N LYS A 70 12.28 14.14 -0.16
CA LYS A 70 13.16 13.54 -1.18
C LYS A 70 13.06 12.01 -1.09
N PRO A 71 12.76 11.32 -2.20
CA PRO A 71 12.79 9.86 -2.20
C PRO A 71 14.24 9.34 -2.05
N PRO A 72 14.41 8.10 -1.55
CA PRO A 72 15.72 7.46 -1.46
C PRO A 72 16.36 7.34 -2.85
N VAL A 73 17.67 7.56 -2.92
CA VAL A 73 18.43 7.60 -4.19
C VAL A 73 19.15 6.27 -4.36
N PHE A 74 18.91 5.61 -5.50
CA PHE A 74 19.58 4.36 -5.88
C PHE A 74 20.40 4.60 -7.14
N HIS A 75 21.72 4.51 -7.04
CA HIS A 75 22.63 4.65 -8.18
C HIS A 75 23.91 3.83 -7.97
N LYS A 76 24.34 3.13 -9.02
CA LYS A 76 25.63 2.39 -9.12
C LYS A 76 25.90 1.41 -7.96
N GLY A 77 24.92 0.57 -7.61
CA GLY A 77 25.08 -0.48 -6.59
C GLY A 77 25.16 0.01 -5.13
N SER A 78 25.13 1.32 -4.89
CA SER A 78 25.17 1.90 -3.56
C SER A 78 23.79 2.46 -3.17
N LYS A 79 23.27 2.03 -2.03
CA LYS A 79 21.95 2.38 -1.49
C LYS A 79 22.13 3.38 -0.34
N GLY A 80 21.39 4.49 -0.35
CA GLY A 80 21.50 5.50 0.69
C GLY A 80 20.38 6.55 0.65
N TYR A 81 20.28 7.32 1.73
CA TYR A 81 19.35 8.45 1.81
C TYR A 81 20.04 9.72 1.31
N SER A 82 19.32 10.57 0.57
CA SER A 82 19.85 11.86 0.11
C SER A 82 20.23 12.82 1.25
N CYS A 83 19.80 12.56 2.49
CA CYS A 83 20.18 13.35 3.67
C CYS A 83 21.62 13.09 4.14
N CYS A 84 22.27 11.98 3.75
CA CYS A 84 23.54 11.55 4.33
C CYS A 84 24.49 10.90 3.31
N LYS A 85 25.80 11.04 3.55
CA LYS A 85 26.85 10.45 2.70
C LYS A 85 27.06 8.94 2.95
N LYS A 86 26.47 8.36 3.99
CA LYS A 86 26.57 6.92 4.27
C LYS A 86 25.79 6.15 3.20
N ARG A 87 26.52 5.39 2.38
CA ARG A 87 25.97 4.50 1.37
C ARG A 87 26.46 3.09 1.66
N VAL A 88 25.58 2.12 1.50
CA VAL A 88 25.86 0.70 1.74
C VAL A 88 25.63 -0.08 0.45
N LEU A 89 26.37 -1.18 0.31
CA LEU A 89 26.28 -2.07 -0.85
C LEU A 89 25.16 -3.11 -0.62
N ASP A 90 25.04 -3.63 0.61
CA ASP A 90 24.05 -4.63 0.97
C ASP A 90 22.68 -4.05 1.37
N PHE A 91 21.60 -4.81 1.10
CA PHE A 91 20.24 -4.38 1.40
C PHE A 91 19.90 -4.45 2.90
N ASN A 92 20.37 -5.48 3.61
CA ASN A 92 20.11 -5.60 5.05
C ASN A 92 20.84 -4.50 5.83
N ASP A 93 22.04 -4.13 5.40
CA ASP A 93 22.74 -2.99 5.99
C ASP A 93 22.06 -1.66 5.69
N PHE A 94 21.34 -1.53 4.56
CA PHE A 94 20.55 -0.33 4.25
C PHE A 94 19.38 -0.18 5.23
N LEU A 95 18.66 -1.27 5.53
CA LEU A 95 17.58 -1.28 6.51
C LEU A 95 18.08 -0.93 7.93
N ARG A 96 19.34 -1.24 8.24
CA ARG A 96 19.99 -0.94 9.53
C ARG A 96 20.55 0.48 9.63
N LEU A 97 20.56 1.26 8.55
CA LEU A 97 21.04 2.64 8.59
C LEU A 97 20.18 3.47 9.55
N ARG A 98 20.79 3.89 10.66
CA ARG A 98 20.13 4.78 11.62
C ARG A 98 19.78 6.12 10.95
N GLY A 99 18.60 6.64 11.29
CA GLY A 99 18.13 7.95 10.81
C GLY A 99 19.10 9.07 11.13
N CYS A 100 19.28 9.98 10.17
CA CYS A 100 20.17 11.14 10.24
C CYS A 100 19.63 12.30 11.10
N LYS A 101 18.30 12.31 11.33
CA LYS A 101 17.61 13.30 12.16
C LYS A 101 16.79 12.56 13.21
N LYS A 102 16.72 13.16 14.40
CA LYS A 102 15.79 12.76 15.46
C LYS A 102 14.63 13.75 15.42
N SER A 103 13.41 13.28 15.17
CA SER A 103 12.19 14.03 15.45
C SER A 103 11.47 13.36 16.60
N SER A 104 10.56 14.06 17.27
CA SER A 104 9.57 13.37 18.09
C SER A 104 8.82 12.38 17.19
N HIS A 105 8.67 11.16 17.67
CA HIS A 105 7.79 10.20 17.01
C HIS A 105 6.37 10.77 17.15
N LEU A 106 5.73 11.14 16.04
CA LEU A 106 4.29 11.31 16.06
C LEU A 106 3.71 9.89 16.13
N PHE A 107 3.55 9.38 17.35
CA PHE A 107 2.62 8.28 17.58
C PHE A 107 1.24 8.84 17.30
N THR A 108 0.79 8.73 16.05
CA THR A 108 -0.65 8.70 15.80
C THR A 108 -1.16 7.36 16.33
N ASP A 109 -1.31 7.26 17.66
CA ASP A 109 -2.50 6.60 18.22
C ASP A 109 -3.71 7.51 17.96
N THR A 110 -3.87 7.90 16.70
CA THR A 110 -4.98 8.68 16.16
C THR A 110 -5.66 7.81 15.12
N TYR A 111 -5.96 6.58 15.52
CA TYR A 111 -7.16 5.94 15.04
C TYR A 111 -8.33 6.63 15.77
N ASN A 112 -8.85 7.70 15.17
CA ASN A 112 -10.10 8.39 15.53
C ASN A 112 -10.47 8.39 17.02
N SER A 113 -9.75 9.13 17.86
CA SER A 113 -10.32 9.67 19.10
C SER A 113 -11.24 10.85 18.77
N ASN A 114 -12.31 10.56 18.03
CA ASN A 114 -13.50 11.40 17.94
C ASN A 114 -14.70 10.47 17.74
N SER A 115 -14.93 9.65 18.75
CA SER A 115 -16.24 9.09 19.04
C SER A 115 -16.42 9.11 20.54
N ASN A 116 -17.12 10.13 21.01
CA ASN A 116 -18.11 9.92 22.05
C ASN A 116 -18.92 8.66 21.68
N GLY A 117 -19.02 7.69 22.59
CA GLY A 117 -20.04 6.66 22.55
C GLY A 117 -19.55 5.23 22.38
N ASP A 118 -19.87 4.44 23.40
CA ASP A 118 -20.08 2.99 23.44
C ASP A 118 -18.87 2.05 23.49
N SER A 119 -18.69 1.46 24.67
CA SER A 119 -17.77 0.37 25.02
C SER A 119 -18.11 -0.98 24.36
N ASN A 120 -18.82 -0.99 23.23
CA ASN A 120 -19.38 -2.18 22.58
C ASN A 120 -19.25 -2.16 21.04
N LYS A 121 -18.30 -1.43 20.47
CA LYS A 121 -18.13 -1.39 19.02
C LYS A 121 -17.02 -2.33 18.56
N GLU A 122 -17.41 -3.42 17.90
CA GLU A 122 -16.49 -4.35 17.23
C GLU A 122 -15.76 -3.64 16.07
N GLU A 123 -14.43 -3.68 16.05
CA GLU A 123 -13.61 -3.10 14.99
C GLU A 123 -13.49 -4.08 13.82
N ILE A 124 -13.90 -3.68 12.62
CA ILE A 124 -13.77 -4.52 11.43
C ILE A 124 -12.37 -4.41 10.86
N VAL A 125 -11.65 -5.53 10.78
CA VAL A 125 -10.30 -5.62 10.23
C VAL A 125 -10.30 -6.40 8.91
N GLU A 126 -9.43 -6.02 7.98
CA GLU A 126 -9.23 -6.77 6.74
C GLU A 126 -8.17 -7.87 6.94
N SER A 127 -8.52 -9.12 6.61
CA SER A 127 -7.60 -10.25 6.64
C SER A 127 -7.16 -10.63 5.23
N ARG A 128 -5.88 -11.00 5.09
CA ARG A 128 -5.38 -11.60 3.85
C ARG A 128 -6.14 -12.90 3.60
N PHE A 129 -6.48 -13.15 2.35
CA PHE A 129 -7.05 -14.41 1.90
C PHE A 129 -6.42 -14.79 0.57
N ASP A 130 -6.51 -16.06 0.24
CA ASP A 130 -6.11 -16.64 -1.03
C ASP A 130 -7.16 -17.66 -1.46
N PHE A 131 -7.23 -17.97 -2.74
CA PHE A 131 -8.11 -19.02 -3.24
C PHE A 131 -7.46 -19.78 -4.39
N TYR A 132 -7.81 -21.05 -4.49
CA TYR A 132 -7.51 -21.85 -5.66
C TYR A 132 -8.71 -22.76 -5.95
N GLN A 133 -8.78 -23.25 -7.18
CA GLN A 133 -9.87 -24.10 -7.63
C GLN A 133 -9.32 -25.38 -8.23
N THR A 134 -10.03 -26.48 -7.99
CA THR A 134 -9.86 -27.75 -8.68
C THR A 134 -10.98 -27.91 -9.70
N SER A 135 -11.02 -29.04 -10.41
CA SER A 135 -12.13 -29.36 -11.33
C SER A 135 -13.48 -29.48 -10.63
N THR A 136 -13.51 -29.71 -9.31
CA THR A 136 -14.72 -30.03 -8.55
C THR A 136 -14.99 -29.09 -7.38
N SER A 137 -14.04 -28.26 -6.97
CA SER A 137 -14.18 -27.46 -5.75
C SER A 137 -13.38 -26.16 -5.79
N VAL A 138 -13.88 -25.14 -5.11
CA VAL A 138 -13.18 -23.88 -4.86
C VAL A 138 -12.81 -23.83 -3.39
N ILE A 139 -11.53 -23.59 -3.09
CA ILE A 139 -11.01 -23.53 -1.74
C ILE A 139 -10.56 -22.09 -1.46
N VAL A 140 -11.18 -21.46 -0.47
CA VAL A 140 -10.82 -20.12 0.03
C VAL A 140 -10.11 -20.27 1.37
N SER A 141 -8.87 -19.77 1.45
CA SER A 141 -8.04 -19.77 2.65
C SER A 141 -7.96 -18.35 3.22
N ILE A 142 -8.39 -18.17 4.47
CA ILE A 142 -8.38 -16.87 5.15
C ILE A 142 -7.33 -16.90 6.26
N PHE A 143 -6.37 -15.97 6.20
CA PHE A 143 -5.26 -15.89 7.14
C PHE A 143 -5.59 -14.92 8.27
N ALA A 144 -6.14 -15.46 9.36
CA ALA A 144 -6.47 -14.71 10.57
C ALA A 144 -5.79 -15.33 11.80
N LYS A 145 -5.27 -14.49 12.71
CA LYS A 145 -4.57 -14.93 13.91
C LYS A 145 -5.51 -14.99 15.11
N LYS A 146 -5.40 -16.05 15.92
CA LYS A 146 -6.13 -16.25 17.18
C LYS A 146 -7.67 -16.13 17.02
N VAL A 147 -8.22 -16.77 15.99
CA VAL A 147 -9.66 -16.75 15.73
C VAL A 147 -10.43 -17.50 16.82
N ASN A 148 -11.47 -16.86 17.37
CA ASN A 148 -12.39 -17.50 18.31
C ASN A 148 -13.39 -18.37 17.53
N GLN A 149 -13.18 -19.68 17.55
CA GLN A 149 -13.98 -20.64 16.80
C GLN A 149 -15.46 -20.64 17.21
N ASN A 150 -15.74 -20.53 18.51
CA ASN A 150 -17.10 -20.59 19.07
C ASN A 150 -17.98 -19.38 18.71
N GLN A 151 -17.36 -18.25 18.34
CA GLN A 151 -18.08 -17.01 18.02
C GLN A 151 -18.03 -16.66 16.53
N SER A 152 -17.23 -17.38 15.75
CA SER A 152 -17.10 -17.15 14.31
C SER A 152 -18.20 -17.88 13.54
N ILE A 153 -18.77 -17.21 12.54
CA ILE A 153 -19.91 -17.70 11.76
C ILE A 153 -19.52 -17.72 10.29
N ILE A 154 -19.69 -18.89 9.65
CA ILE A 154 -19.54 -19.06 8.21
C ILE A 154 -20.89 -19.51 7.66
N LYS A 155 -21.43 -18.77 6.67
CA LYS A 155 -22.68 -19.12 6.00
C LYS A 155 -22.44 -19.29 4.51
N PHE A 156 -22.94 -20.38 3.95
CA PHE A 156 -22.92 -20.64 2.52
C PHE A 156 -24.26 -20.25 1.90
N ASP A 157 -24.19 -19.58 0.77
CA ASP A 157 -25.30 -19.16 -0.06
C ASP A 157 -25.06 -19.70 -1.47
N PRO A 158 -26.10 -19.99 -2.29
CA PRO A 158 -25.88 -20.47 -3.65
C PRO A 158 -24.97 -19.57 -4.48
N SER A 159 -24.97 -18.27 -4.21
CA SER A 159 -24.20 -17.25 -4.94
C SER A 159 -22.95 -16.74 -4.20
N GLY A 160 -22.66 -17.24 -2.99
CA GLY A 160 -21.61 -16.65 -2.18
C GLY A 160 -21.32 -17.32 -0.85
N VAL A 161 -20.27 -16.85 -0.18
CA VAL A 161 -19.88 -17.29 1.17
C VAL A 161 -19.75 -16.08 2.06
N PHE A 162 -20.50 -16.05 3.16
CA PHE A 162 -20.38 -15.04 4.20
C PHE A 162 -19.51 -15.54 5.33
N VAL A 163 -18.48 -14.77 5.67
CA VAL A 163 -17.54 -15.09 6.74
C VAL A 163 -17.56 -13.96 7.76
N ASP A 164 -17.81 -14.31 9.02
CA ASP A 164 -17.64 -13.46 10.20
C ASP A 164 -16.69 -14.19 11.16
N SER A 165 -15.41 -13.83 11.13
CA SER A 165 -14.40 -14.39 12.03
C SER A 165 -14.15 -13.43 13.19
N LYS A 166 -14.26 -13.90 14.43
CA LYS A 166 -13.97 -13.10 15.63
C LYS A 166 -12.50 -13.20 16.01
N LEU A 167 -11.83 -12.05 16.10
CA LEU A 167 -10.42 -11.89 16.46
C LEU A 167 -10.30 -11.34 17.90
N PRO A 168 -9.12 -11.44 18.53
CA PRO A 168 -8.89 -10.82 19.84
C PRO A 168 -9.04 -9.29 19.78
N LEU A 169 -9.23 -8.67 20.95
CA LEU A 169 -9.35 -7.21 21.12
C LEU A 169 -10.59 -6.58 20.47
N ASN A 170 -11.75 -7.27 20.52
CA ASN A 170 -13.00 -6.83 19.89
C ASN A 170 -12.88 -6.54 18.39
N LYS A 171 -11.95 -7.22 17.70
CA LYS A 171 -11.81 -7.12 16.25
C LYS A 171 -12.59 -8.25 15.58
N CYS A 172 -13.15 -8.00 14.40
CA CYS A 172 -13.74 -9.05 13.58
C CYS A 172 -13.38 -8.88 12.10
N PHE A 173 -13.24 -9.99 11.39
CA PHE A 173 -13.14 -10.00 9.94
C PHE A 173 -14.50 -10.42 9.38
N ARG A 174 -15.19 -9.49 8.73
CA ARG A 174 -16.49 -9.73 8.11
C ARG A 174 -16.41 -9.47 6.62
N ARG A 175 -16.67 -10.50 5.81
CA ARG A 175 -16.64 -10.40 4.35
C ARG A 175 -17.62 -11.36 3.69
N LYS A 176 -18.29 -10.88 2.64
CA LYS A 176 -19.04 -11.72 1.69
C LYS A 176 -18.18 -11.93 0.45
N PHE A 177 -17.93 -13.19 0.11
CA PHE A 177 -17.32 -13.61 -1.15
C PHE A 177 -18.43 -13.92 -2.14
N ASN A 178 -18.55 -13.14 -3.20
CA ASN A 178 -19.47 -13.44 -4.29
C ASN A 178 -18.80 -14.46 -5.21
N LEU A 179 -19.46 -15.59 -5.45
CA LEU A 179 -18.94 -16.65 -6.30
C LEU A 179 -19.40 -16.42 -7.74
N PHE A 180 -18.57 -16.84 -8.69
CA PHE A 180 -18.89 -16.72 -10.12
C PHE A 180 -19.96 -17.73 -10.56
N GLY A 181 -19.93 -18.93 -9.97
CA GLY A 181 -20.90 -19.99 -10.23
C GLY A 181 -21.75 -20.31 -9.01
N LEU A 182 -22.88 -20.98 -9.25
CA LEU A 182 -23.73 -21.48 -8.18
C LEU A 182 -23.05 -22.66 -7.46
N ILE A 183 -23.10 -22.65 -6.13
CA ILE A 183 -22.63 -23.76 -5.30
C ILE A 183 -23.79 -24.45 -4.59
N GLY A 184 -23.59 -25.71 -4.20
CA GLY A 184 -24.49 -26.41 -3.28
C GLY A 184 -24.14 -26.04 -1.83
N PRO A 185 -24.95 -25.23 -1.12
CA PRO A 185 -24.61 -24.79 0.24
C PRO A 185 -24.50 -25.95 1.23
N ALA A 186 -25.32 -26.99 1.05
CA ALA A 186 -25.32 -28.20 1.89
C ALA A 186 -24.08 -29.09 1.70
N GLN A 187 -23.39 -29.00 0.56
CA GLN A 187 -22.16 -29.74 0.28
C GLN A 187 -20.90 -28.94 0.65
N SER A 188 -21.07 -27.65 0.95
CA SER A 188 -19.97 -26.76 1.28
C SER A 188 -19.54 -26.94 2.74
N THR A 189 -18.24 -26.95 2.99
CA THR A 189 -17.68 -27.18 4.33
C THR A 189 -16.65 -26.12 4.67
N TYR A 190 -16.41 -25.91 5.96
CA TYR A 190 -15.34 -25.03 6.44
C TYR A 190 -14.56 -25.70 7.58
N LYS A 191 -13.30 -25.30 7.73
CA LYS A 191 -12.45 -25.72 8.85
C LYS A 191 -11.57 -24.55 9.29
N ILE A 192 -11.55 -24.26 10.59
CA ILE A 192 -10.64 -23.28 11.16
C ILE A 192 -9.37 -24.02 11.59
N LEU A 193 -8.26 -23.74 10.91
CA LEU A 193 -6.96 -24.35 11.19
C LEU A 193 -6.18 -23.49 12.20
N THR A 194 -5.61 -24.14 13.21
CA THR A 194 -4.70 -23.52 14.18
C THR A 194 -3.26 -23.92 13.87
N THR A 195 -2.37 -22.93 13.69
CA THR A 195 -0.92 -23.14 13.80
C THR A 195 -0.55 -23.18 15.29
N TYR A 196 -0.01 -24.31 15.73
CA TYR A 196 0.58 -24.49 17.07
C TYR A 196 1.83 -23.63 17.24
#